data_AF-A0A9Q3KI50-F1
#
_entry.id   AF-A0A9Q3KI50-F1
#
_cell.length_a   1.000
_cell.length_b   1.000
_cell.length_c   1.000
_cell.angle_alpha   90.00
_cell.angle_beta   90.00
_cell.angle_gamma   90.00
#
_symmetry.space_group_name_H-M   'P 1'
#
loop_
_entity.id
_entity.type
_entity.pdbx_description
1 polymer ?
#
loop_
_entity_poly.entity_id
_entity_poly.type
_entity_poly.pdbx_seq_one_letter_code
_entity_poly.pdbx_strand_id
1 'polypeptide(L)'
;MFTLFGNPNEVRKAEAELDYLRMKEGGHVSLYIADLRSLVSITGDWGERALIHHFRKGFPSRILDQLASHPSRIESLQDLMDVTVELDTRYHERQKEKKPEASKSISSHPQNSSSSSQKKKKNFQKRDKPHSSFLNKDFKLMNSEKKIRIKEGLYTYCGGKHSLESCFKRAQNKLTQLSGKFPSQGKA
;
A
#
# COMPACT_ATOMS: atom_id res chain seq x y z
N MET A 1 51.47 10.38 23.24
CA MET A 1 51.05 10.65 21.86
C MET A 1 49.54 10.54 21.80
N PHE A 2 48.83 11.67 21.66
CA PHE A 2 47.37 11.68 21.53
C PHE A 2 47.02 11.43 20.05
N THR A 3 46.31 10.36 19.73
CA THR A 3 45.65 10.19 18.43
C THR A 3 44.42 11.10 18.43
N LEU A 4 44.60 12.37 18.04
CA LEU A 4 43.58 13.42 18.07
C LEU A 4 42.66 13.41 16.83
N PHE A 5 42.80 12.44 15.93
CA PHE A 5 42.03 12.39 14.68
C PHE A 5 41.43 11.02 14.48
N GLY A 6 40.08 10.95 14.50
CA GLY A 6 39.23 9.94 13.84
C GLY A 6 39.46 8.47 14.21
N ASN A 7 38.38 7.72 14.32
CA ASN A 7 38.51 6.27 14.36
C ASN A 7 39.08 5.80 12.99
N PRO A 8 40.22 5.08 12.95
CA PRO A 8 40.94 4.75 11.72
C PRO A 8 40.12 3.98 10.67
N ASN A 9 39.00 3.39 11.10
CA ASN A 9 38.11 2.59 10.27
C ASN A 9 36.83 3.34 9.86
N GLU A 10 36.74 4.66 10.05
CA GLU A 10 35.55 5.45 9.70
C GLU A 10 35.21 5.38 8.23
N VAL A 11 36.20 5.50 7.34
CA VAL A 11 36.01 5.40 5.89
C VAL A 11 35.46 4.03 5.51
N ARG A 12 36.11 2.95 5.94
CA ARG A 12 35.69 1.58 5.64
C ARG A 12 34.29 1.27 6.18
N LYS A 13 33.96 1.82 7.35
CA LYS A 13 32.63 1.68 7.94
C LYS A 13 31.59 2.46 7.13
N ALA A 14 31.91 3.68 6.72
CA ALA A 14 31.03 4.52 5.91
C ALA A 14 30.76 3.89 4.53
N GLU A 15 31.77 3.31 3.89
CA GLU A 15 31.61 2.53 2.65
C GLU A 15 30.62 1.38 2.83
N ALA A 16 30.79 0.59 3.90
CA ALA A 16 29.88 -0.51 4.20
C ALA A 16 28.46 0.01 4.47
N GLU A 17 28.30 1.07 5.26
CA GLU A 17 26.99 1.68 5.54
C GLU A 17 26.33 2.21 4.26
N LEU A 18 27.09 2.81 3.33
CA LEU A 18 26.60 3.31 2.05
C LEU A 18 26.10 2.16 1.16
N ASP A 19 26.71 0.98 1.25
CA ASP A 19 26.31 -0.21 0.51
C ASP A 19 24.99 -0.82 1.00
N TYR A 20 24.74 -0.72 2.31
CA TYR A 20 23.52 -1.19 2.97
C TYR A 20 22.44 -0.11 3.11
N LEU A 21 22.74 1.16 2.76
CA LEU A 21 21.81 2.27 2.87
C LEU A 21 20.60 2.06 1.96
N ARG A 22 19.44 1.85 2.59
CA ARG A 22 18.17 1.57 1.90
C ARG A 22 17.07 2.43 2.51
N MET A 23 16.27 3.04 1.64
CA MET A 23 15.09 3.77 2.09
C MET A 23 13.93 2.81 2.36
N LYS A 24 13.17 3.07 3.43
CA LYS A 24 11.97 2.29 3.78
C LYS A 24 10.80 2.57 2.83
N GLU A 25 9.88 1.61 2.68
CA GLU A 25 8.68 1.70 1.82
C GLU A 25 7.66 2.79 2.21
N GLY A 26 7.89 3.55 3.28
CA GLY A 26 7.10 4.76 3.55
C GLY A 26 7.91 5.85 4.25
N GLY A 27 9.24 5.76 4.19
CA GLY A 27 10.10 6.85 4.62
C GLY A 27 10.22 7.90 3.52
N HIS A 28 10.65 9.09 3.93
CA HIS A 28 10.88 10.22 3.05
C HIS A 28 12.26 10.18 2.41
N VAL A 29 12.34 10.63 1.16
CA VAL A 29 13.60 10.69 0.40
C VAL A 29 14.57 11.70 1.00
N SER A 30 14.08 12.79 1.59
CA SER A 30 14.92 13.82 2.22
C SER A 30 15.82 13.27 3.34
N LEU A 31 15.29 12.36 4.17
CA LEU A 31 16.06 11.71 5.23
C LEU A 31 17.15 10.81 4.64
N TYR A 32 16.80 10.03 3.62
CA TYR A 32 17.76 9.17 2.92
C TYR A 32 18.88 9.97 2.23
N ILE A 33 18.56 11.11 1.61
CA ILE A 33 19.57 12.01 1.02
C ILE A 33 20.50 12.58 2.10
N ALA A 34 19.96 12.94 3.27
CA ALA A 34 20.78 13.44 4.37
C ALA A 34 21.79 12.39 4.85
N ASP A 35 21.34 11.14 5.03
CA ASP A 35 22.20 10.01 5.41
C ASP A 35 23.27 9.75 4.34
N LEU A 36 22.88 9.76 3.06
CA LEU A 36 23.82 9.59 1.95
C LEU A 36 24.89 10.69 1.94
N ARG A 37 24.49 11.96 2.06
CA ARG A 37 25.43 13.10 2.05
C ARG A 37 26.40 13.05 3.22
N SER A 38 25.93 12.61 4.40
CA SER A 38 26.78 12.37 5.57
C SER A 38 27.86 11.33 5.26
N LEU A 39 27.48 10.18 4.69
CA LEU A 39 28.42 9.11 4.34
C LEU A 39 29.40 9.53 3.23
N VAL A 40 28.90 10.24 2.20
CA VAL A 40 29.76 10.77 1.12
C VAL A 40 30.79 11.75 1.67
N SER A 41 30.42 12.60 2.63
CA SER A 41 31.37 13.51 3.28
C SER A 41 32.48 12.79 4.06
N ILE A 42 32.21 11.60 4.60
CA ILE A 42 33.21 10.79 5.31
C ILE A 42 34.11 10.06 4.31
N THR A 43 33.56 9.67 3.15
CA THR A 43 34.26 8.79 2.21
C THR A 43 35.06 9.55 1.15
N GLY A 44 34.71 10.80 0.81
CA GLY A 44 35.52 11.76 0.05
C GLY A 44 35.71 11.50 -1.45
N ASP A 45 35.92 10.24 -1.84
CA ASP A 45 36.62 9.91 -3.09
C ASP A 45 35.71 9.24 -4.15
N TRP A 46 34.41 9.20 -3.91
CA TRP A 46 33.47 8.46 -4.75
C TRP A 46 33.09 9.24 -6.01
N GLY A 47 33.19 8.58 -7.16
CA GLY A 47 32.74 9.15 -8.43
C GLY A 47 31.22 9.29 -8.50
N GLU A 48 30.73 10.36 -9.15
CA GLU A 48 29.30 10.67 -9.27
C GLU A 48 28.48 9.51 -9.87
N ARG A 49 29.02 8.83 -10.89
CA ARG A 49 28.39 7.64 -11.49
C ARG A 49 28.19 6.48 -10.50
N ALA A 50 29.16 6.27 -9.61
CA ALA A 50 29.05 5.24 -8.57
C ALA A 50 27.99 5.66 -7.55
N LEU A 51 27.99 6.92 -7.12
CA LEU A 51 26.99 7.46 -6.21
C LEU A 51 25.57 7.34 -6.78
N ILE A 52 25.37 7.65 -8.07
CA ILE A 52 24.09 7.46 -8.75
C ILE A 52 23.64 6.00 -8.69
N HIS A 53 24.55 5.05 -8.90
CA HIS A 53 24.25 3.63 -8.82
C HIS A 53 23.82 3.21 -7.40
N HIS A 54 24.57 3.63 -6.37
CA HIS A 54 24.19 3.37 -4.97
C HIS A 54 22.86 4.00 -4.59
N PHE A 55 22.64 5.24 -5.03
CA PHE A 55 21.40 5.97 -4.80
C PHE A 55 20.19 5.24 -5.40
N ARG A 56 20.30 4.77 -6.65
CA ARG A 56 19.24 3.97 -7.30
C ARG A 56 19.02 2.62 -6.63
N LYS A 57 20.09 1.93 -6.18
CA LYS A 57 20.00 0.65 -5.45
C LYS A 57 19.24 0.79 -4.13
N GLY A 58 19.34 1.95 -3.47
CA GLY A 58 18.72 2.23 -2.18
C GLY A 58 17.21 2.50 -2.22
N PHE A 59 16.63 2.77 -3.39
CA PHE A 59 15.23 3.18 -3.50
C PHE A 59 14.22 2.03 -3.44
N PRO A 60 13.00 2.30 -2.93
CA PRO A 60 11.88 1.39 -3.02
C PRO A 60 11.34 1.33 -4.45
N SER A 61 10.69 0.20 -4.78
CA SER A 61 10.09 -0.06 -6.09
C SER A 61 9.20 1.10 -6.57
N ARG A 62 8.40 1.70 -5.68
CA ARG A 62 7.49 2.80 -6.04
C ARG A 62 8.18 4.02 -6.67
N ILE A 63 9.40 4.34 -6.20
CA ILE A 63 10.15 5.49 -6.71
C ILE A 63 10.88 5.09 -8.00
N LEU A 64 11.42 3.87 -8.05
CA LEU A 64 12.06 3.34 -9.26
C LEU A 64 11.10 3.29 -10.45
N ASP A 65 9.85 2.86 -10.23
CA ASP A 65 8.82 2.85 -11.27
C ASP A 65 8.47 4.26 -11.76
N GLN A 66 8.44 5.25 -10.87
CA GLN A 66 8.19 6.64 -11.27
C GLN A 66 9.39 7.28 -11.97
N LEU A 67 10.61 6.94 -11.58
CA LEU A 67 11.83 7.33 -12.29
C LEU A 67 11.87 6.73 -13.69
N ALA A 68 11.45 5.47 -13.85
CA ALA A 68 11.39 4.82 -15.16
C ALA A 68 10.36 5.46 -16.11
N SER A 69 9.31 6.05 -15.55
CA SER A 69 8.29 6.80 -16.30
C SER A 69 8.69 8.26 -16.58
N HIS A 70 9.79 8.75 -15.99
CA HIS A 70 10.22 10.13 -16.16
C HIS A 70 10.76 10.35 -17.58
N PRO A 71 10.34 11.43 -18.28
CA PRO A 71 10.66 11.62 -19.70
C PRO A 71 12.13 12.00 -19.97
N SER A 72 12.83 12.58 -18.99
CA SER A 72 14.23 13.01 -19.15
C SER A 72 15.22 11.95 -18.66
N ARG A 73 16.37 11.84 -19.37
CA ARG A 73 17.53 11.12 -18.88
C ARG A 73 18.25 11.99 -17.85
N ILE A 74 18.28 11.51 -16.61
CA ILE A 74 18.97 12.16 -15.50
C ILE A 74 20.41 11.63 -15.45
N GLU A 75 21.38 12.48 -15.77
CA GLU A 75 22.82 12.13 -15.77
C GLU A 75 23.59 12.69 -14.57
N SER A 76 23.07 13.75 -13.93
CA SER A 76 23.66 14.32 -12.71
C SER A 76 23.01 13.76 -11.45
N LEU A 77 23.83 13.56 -10.41
CA LEU A 77 23.38 13.11 -9.09
C LEU A 77 22.44 14.13 -8.44
N GLN A 78 22.70 15.43 -8.62
CA GLN A 78 21.90 16.48 -8.00
C GLN A 78 20.50 16.56 -8.63
N ASP A 79 20.43 16.52 -9.96
CA ASP A 79 19.17 16.44 -10.70
C ASP A 79 18.36 15.18 -10.30
N LEU A 80 19.05 14.06 -10.06
CA LEU A 80 18.41 12.84 -9.56
C LEU A 80 17.83 13.01 -8.16
N MET A 81 18.55 13.70 -7.27
CA MET A 81 18.05 14.01 -5.92
C MET A 81 16.81 14.89 -6.01
N ASP A 82 16.84 15.94 -6.81
CA ASP A 82 15.75 16.91 -6.91
C ASP A 82 14.48 16.26 -7.47
N VAL A 83 14.58 15.52 -8.58
CA VAL A 83 13.45 14.77 -9.15
C VAL A 83 12.88 13.75 -8.14
N THR A 84 13.74 13.03 -7.42
CA THR A 84 13.25 12.04 -6.44
C THR A 84 12.51 12.67 -5.26
N VAL A 85 12.93 13.86 -4.81
CA VAL A 85 12.25 14.62 -3.75
C VAL A 85 10.88 15.11 -4.21
N GLU A 86 10.77 15.60 -5.45
CA GLU A 86 9.49 16.02 -6.03
C GLU A 86 8.49 14.85 -6.12
N LEU A 87 8.96 13.69 -6.59
CA LEU A 87 8.13 12.48 -6.69
C LEU A 87 7.68 11.99 -5.32
N ASP A 88 8.55 12.03 -4.30
CA ASP A 88 8.21 11.65 -2.93
C ASP A 88 7.19 12.61 -2.32
N THR A 89 7.38 13.92 -2.50
CA THR A 89 6.45 14.96 -2.01
C THR A 89 5.04 14.73 -2.56
N ARG A 90 4.94 14.58 -3.89
CA ARG A 90 3.67 14.29 -4.58
C ARG A 90 3.02 12.98 -4.10
N TYR A 91 3.83 11.95 -3.85
CA TYR A 91 3.33 10.69 -3.30
C TYR A 91 2.74 10.89 -1.91
N HIS A 92 3.46 11.57 -1.01
CA HIS A 92 3.03 11.80 0.36
C HIS A 92 1.79 12.70 0.45
N GLU A 93 1.66 13.71 -0.41
CA GLU A 93 0.44 14.51 -0.54
C GLU A 93 -0.75 13.64 -0.91
N ARG A 94 -0.62 12.82 -1.96
CA ARG A 94 -1.67 11.88 -2.36
C ARG A 94 -2.02 10.87 -1.26
N GLN A 95 -1.04 10.43 -0.46
CA GLN A 95 -1.31 9.55 0.68
C GLN A 95 -2.08 10.25 1.80
N LYS A 96 -1.86 11.55 2.01
CA LYS A 96 -2.63 12.35 2.98
C LYS A 96 -4.08 12.52 2.52
N GLU A 97 -4.33 12.75 1.23
CA GLU A 97 -5.69 12.83 0.67
C GLU A 97 -6.45 11.51 0.72
N LYS A 98 -5.75 10.39 0.47
CA LYS A 98 -6.34 9.05 0.48
C LYS A 98 -6.69 8.54 1.86
N LYS A 99 -6.00 9.03 2.90
CA LYS A 99 -6.46 8.80 4.26
C LYS A 99 -7.76 9.60 4.36
N PRO A 100 -8.93 8.94 4.46
CA PRO A 100 -10.14 9.70 4.78
C PRO A 100 -9.78 10.50 6.03
N GLU A 101 -10.19 11.77 6.06
CA GLU A 101 -10.31 12.55 7.28
C GLU A 101 -11.12 11.68 8.24
N ALA A 102 -10.43 10.78 8.95
CA ALA A 102 -10.95 10.00 10.02
C ALA A 102 -11.17 11.08 11.05
N SER A 103 -12.39 11.61 11.00
CA SER A 103 -13.05 12.41 12.01
C SER A 103 -12.19 12.41 13.26
N LYS A 104 -11.67 13.59 13.62
CA LYS A 104 -11.34 13.90 15.01
C LYS A 104 -12.63 13.76 15.82
N SER A 105 -13.11 12.53 16.00
CA SER A 105 -14.05 12.17 17.02
C SER A 105 -13.24 12.24 18.29
N ILE A 106 -13.23 13.43 18.90
CA ILE A 106 -12.93 13.61 20.31
C ILE A 106 -14.01 12.81 21.04
N SER A 107 -13.73 11.51 21.20
CA SER A 107 -14.50 10.61 22.04
C SER A 107 -13.77 10.57 23.37
N SER A 108 -14.08 11.52 24.23
CA SER A 108 -13.77 11.46 25.65
C SER A 108 -14.56 10.32 26.28
N HIS A 109 -13.95 9.13 26.37
CA HIS A 109 -14.41 8.08 27.28
C HIS A 109 -13.19 7.41 27.94
N PRO A 110 -13.02 7.55 29.27
CA PRO A 110 -12.05 6.79 30.01
C PRO A 110 -12.72 5.50 30.48
N GLN A 111 -12.32 4.32 29.99
CA GLN A 111 -12.65 3.05 30.64
C GLN A 111 -11.50 2.06 30.50
N ASN A 112 -10.76 2.00 31.60
CA ASN A 112 -10.19 0.85 32.31
C ASN A 112 -10.00 -0.50 31.59
N SER A 113 -8.85 -1.09 31.89
CA SER A 113 -8.32 -2.39 31.48
C SER A 113 -9.22 -3.60 31.73
N SER A 114 -9.17 -4.58 30.83
CA SER A 114 -8.88 -5.97 31.21
C SER A 114 -8.52 -6.85 30.01
N SER A 115 -7.57 -7.73 30.28
CA SER A 115 -6.92 -8.73 29.42
C SER A 115 -7.87 -9.75 28.79
N SER A 116 -7.58 -10.21 27.57
CA SER A 116 -6.89 -11.49 27.38
C SER A 116 -6.93 -11.98 25.92
N SER A 117 -5.81 -12.61 25.55
CA SER A 117 -5.74 -13.79 24.70
C SER A 117 -6.04 -13.71 23.19
N GLN A 118 -4.92 -13.75 22.47
CA GLN A 118 -4.53 -14.84 21.56
C GLN A 118 -4.61 -14.61 20.03
N LYS A 119 -3.39 -14.76 19.47
CA LYS A 119 -3.03 -15.49 18.24
C LYS A 119 -3.27 -14.77 16.91
N LYS A 120 -2.24 -14.01 16.52
CA LYS A 120 -1.87 -13.77 15.12
C LYS A 120 -1.42 -15.08 14.47
N LYS A 121 -2.13 -15.54 13.42
CA LYS A 121 -1.51 -16.31 12.33
C LYS A 121 -2.11 -15.98 10.97
N LYS A 122 -1.23 -15.40 10.15
CA LYS A 122 -0.92 -15.69 8.74
C LYS A 122 -1.97 -15.38 7.66
N ASN A 123 -1.57 -14.39 6.85
CA ASN A 123 -1.98 -14.14 5.47
C ASN A 123 -2.18 -15.43 4.66
N PHE A 124 -3.36 -15.56 4.08
CA PHE A 124 -3.53 -16.19 2.77
C PHE A 124 -4.01 -15.11 1.82
N GLN A 125 -3.15 -14.72 0.87
CA GLN A 125 -3.57 -13.99 -0.31
C GLN A 125 -4.44 -14.93 -1.15
N LYS A 126 -5.71 -14.56 -1.33
CA LYS A 126 -6.48 -14.99 -2.50
C LYS A 126 -6.86 -13.73 -3.27
N ARG A 127 -6.53 -13.79 -4.56
CA ARG A 127 -7.06 -12.94 -5.62
C ARG A 127 -8.57 -12.77 -5.42
N ASP A 128 -9.11 -11.60 -5.77
CA ASP A 128 -10.27 -11.47 -6.65
C ASP A 128 -11.20 -10.28 -6.32
N LYS A 129 -11.58 -9.61 -7.42
CA LYS A 129 -12.87 -8.93 -7.70
C LYS A 129 -13.16 -7.61 -6.96
N PRO A 130 -13.46 -6.52 -7.71
CA PRO A 130 -13.88 -5.22 -7.15
C PRO A 130 -15.30 -5.22 -6.52
N HIS A 131 -15.82 -6.38 -6.10
CA HIS A 131 -17.21 -6.53 -5.64
C HIS A 131 -17.33 -6.72 -4.12
N SER A 132 -16.22 -6.82 -3.37
CA SER A 132 -16.27 -6.98 -1.90
C SER A 132 -16.54 -5.68 -1.15
N SER A 133 -16.29 -4.52 -1.77
CA SER A 133 -16.48 -3.18 -1.17
C SER A 133 -17.93 -2.82 -0.88
N PHE A 134 -18.89 -3.50 -1.54
CA PHE A 134 -20.32 -3.21 -1.42
C PHE A 134 -21.07 -4.15 -0.47
N LEU A 135 -20.35 -5.09 0.17
CA LEU A 135 -20.90 -6.10 1.05
C LEU A 135 -20.54 -5.81 2.51
N ASN A 136 -21.52 -5.95 3.40
CA ASN A 136 -21.32 -5.94 4.85
C ASN A 136 -20.56 -7.18 5.33
N LYS A 137 -20.14 -7.19 6.60
CA LYS A 137 -19.54 -8.37 7.28
C LYS A 137 -20.42 -9.63 7.17
N ASP A 138 -21.73 -9.46 7.01
CA ASP A 138 -22.71 -10.54 6.80
C ASP A 138 -22.82 -10.98 5.33
N PHE A 139 -21.91 -10.54 4.45
CA PHE A 139 -21.92 -10.76 2.99
C PHE A 139 -23.19 -10.26 2.27
N LYS A 140 -23.98 -9.39 2.93
CA LYS A 140 -25.18 -8.75 2.38
C LYS A 140 -24.85 -7.39 1.78
N LEU A 141 -25.53 -7.02 0.68
CA LEU A 141 -25.38 -5.71 0.05
C LEU A 141 -25.75 -4.58 1.01
N MET A 142 -24.87 -3.57 1.12
CA MET A 142 -25.11 -2.39 1.95
C MET A 142 -26.37 -1.63 1.50
N ASN A 143 -27.08 -1.01 2.45
CA ASN A 143 -28.29 -0.24 2.15
C ASN A 143 -28.00 1.01 1.30
N SER A 144 -26.81 1.58 1.40
CA SER A 144 -26.34 2.69 0.54
C SER A 144 -26.28 2.26 -0.93
N GLU A 145 -25.63 1.13 -1.20
CA GLU A 145 -25.51 0.56 -2.55
C GLU A 145 -26.88 0.20 -3.15
N LYS A 146 -27.80 -0.33 -2.34
CA LYS A 146 -29.18 -0.60 -2.81
C LYS A 146 -29.87 0.67 -3.32
N LYS A 147 -29.71 1.79 -2.61
CA LYS A 147 -30.33 3.08 -3.00
C LYS A 147 -29.73 3.61 -4.30
N ILE A 148 -28.42 3.48 -4.49
CA ILE A 148 -27.74 3.88 -5.73
C ILE A 148 -28.28 3.07 -6.90
N ARG A 149 -28.37 1.73 -6.76
CA ARG A 149 -28.92 0.87 -7.81
C ARG A 149 -30.35 1.23 -8.19
N ILE A 150 -31.21 1.51 -7.20
CA ILE A 150 -32.59 1.95 -7.47
C ILE A 150 -32.59 3.28 -8.23
N LYS A 151 -31.74 4.24 -7.83
CA LYS A 151 -31.63 5.55 -8.49
C LYS A 151 -31.16 5.45 -9.94
N GLU A 152 -30.27 4.49 -10.22
CA GLU A 152 -29.72 4.26 -11.56
C GLU A 152 -30.57 3.30 -12.42
N GLY A 153 -31.72 2.84 -11.90
CA GLY A 153 -32.59 1.89 -12.60
C GLY A 153 -31.96 0.49 -12.76
N LEU A 154 -31.04 0.13 -11.86
CA LEU A 154 -30.37 -1.16 -11.81
C LEU A 154 -31.08 -2.11 -10.86
N TYR A 155 -31.13 -3.38 -11.24
CA TYR A 155 -31.74 -4.42 -10.43
C TYR A 155 -30.94 -4.65 -9.14
N THR A 156 -31.63 -4.57 -8.00
CA THR A 156 -31.05 -4.50 -6.65
C THR A 156 -30.04 -5.60 -6.34
N TYR A 157 -30.31 -6.85 -6.73
CA TYR A 157 -29.48 -8.00 -6.33
C TYR A 157 -28.37 -8.35 -7.34
N CYS A 158 -28.56 -8.04 -8.62
CA CYS A 158 -27.67 -8.48 -9.70
C CYS A 158 -26.92 -7.34 -10.42
N GLY A 159 -27.34 -6.08 -10.21
CA GLY A 159 -26.73 -4.88 -10.80
C GLY A 159 -26.96 -4.69 -12.30
N GLY A 160 -27.83 -5.49 -12.94
CA GLY A 160 -28.15 -5.36 -14.36
C GLY A 160 -29.30 -4.40 -14.64
N LYS A 161 -29.35 -3.83 -15.86
CA LYS A 161 -30.48 -3.04 -16.36
C LYS A 161 -31.60 -3.96 -16.84
N HIS A 162 -32.51 -4.35 -15.95
CA HIS A 162 -33.71 -5.13 -16.28
C HIS A 162 -34.76 -5.06 -15.17
N SER A 163 -36.02 -5.37 -15.50
CA SER A 163 -37.12 -5.46 -14.54
C SER A 163 -36.98 -6.65 -13.59
N LEU A 164 -37.62 -6.59 -12.42
CA LEU A 164 -37.53 -7.60 -11.36
C LEU A 164 -37.89 -9.03 -11.82
N GLU A 165 -38.75 -9.14 -12.84
CA GLU A 165 -39.22 -10.41 -13.40
C GLU A 165 -38.28 -10.96 -14.47
N SER A 166 -37.63 -10.09 -15.23
CA SER A 166 -36.68 -10.44 -16.29
C SER A 166 -35.25 -10.75 -15.80
N CYS A 167 -35.05 -10.88 -14.48
CA CYS A 167 -33.74 -11.18 -13.93
C CYS A 167 -33.37 -12.66 -14.07
N PHE A 168 -32.54 -12.98 -15.07
CA PHE A 168 -32.04 -14.34 -15.30
C PHE A 168 -31.34 -14.93 -14.07
N LYS A 169 -30.51 -14.14 -13.36
CA LYS A 169 -29.81 -14.60 -12.14
C LYS A 169 -30.77 -14.91 -10.99
N ARG A 170 -31.93 -14.22 -10.92
CA ARG A 170 -32.99 -14.53 -9.96
C ARG A 170 -33.70 -15.83 -10.32
N ALA A 171 -34.02 -16.03 -11.59
CA ALA A 171 -34.64 -17.26 -12.08
C ALA A 171 -33.73 -18.48 -11.80
N GLN A 172 -32.43 -18.36 -12.05
CA GLN A 172 -31.43 -19.38 -11.74
C GLN A 172 -31.38 -19.68 -10.23
N ASN A 173 -31.34 -18.65 -9.38
CA ASN A 173 -31.33 -18.83 -7.92
C ASN A 173 -32.62 -19.53 -7.43
N LYS A 174 -33.78 -19.21 -8.01
CA LYS A 174 -35.06 -19.87 -7.70
C LYS A 174 -35.02 -21.37 -8.07
N LEU A 175 -34.42 -21.73 -9.21
CA LEU A 175 -34.25 -23.14 -9.60
C LEU A 175 -33.34 -23.89 -8.63
N THR A 176 -32.21 -23.30 -8.25
CA THR A 176 -31.26 -23.91 -7.29
C THR A 176 -31.84 -24.05 -5.88
N GLN A 177 -32.76 -23.17 -5.48
CA GLN A 177 -33.48 -23.28 -4.20
C GLN A 177 -34.50 -24.43 -4.22
N LEU A 178 -35.11 -24.71 -5.37
CA LEU A 178 -36.08 -25.80 -5.54
C LEU A 178 -35.40 -27.17 -5.69
N SER A 179 -34.19 -27.24 -6.26
CA SER A 179 -33.42 -28.48 -6.37
C SER A 179 -32.70 -28.90 -5.07
N GLY A 180 -32.77 -28.09 -4.02
CA GLY A 180 -32.16 -28.37 -2.71
C GLY A 180 -32.98 -29.25 -1.77
N LYS A 181 -34.10 -29.83 -2.23
CA LYS A 181 -34.97 -30.70 -1.41
C LYS A 181 -35.19 -32.06 -2.10
N PHE A 182 -34.18 -32.92 -2.08
CA PHE A 182 -34.40 -34.36 -2.27
C PHE A 182 -34.45 -35.06 -0.90
N PRO A 183 -35.48 -35.88 -0.62
CA PRO A 183 -35.57 -36.67 0.60
C PRO A 183 -34.57 -37.83 0.54
N SER A 184 -33.87 -38.08 1.65
CA SER A 184 -33.05 -39.28 1.82
C SER A 184 -33.95 -40.52 1.82
N GLN A 185 -34.00 -41.24 0.71
CA GLN A 185 -34.58 -42.57 0.66
C GLN A 185 -33.50 -43.57 1.08
N GLY A 186 -33.65 -44.14 2.27
CA GLY A 186 -32.90 -45.31 2.70
C GLY A 186 -33.37 -46.57 1.97
N LYS A 187 -32.42 -47.45 1.68
CA LYS A 187 -32.62 -48.88 1.36
C LYS A 187 -31.49 -49.59 2.13
N ALA A 188 -31.80 -50.33 3.20
CA ALA A 188 -32.28 -51.72 3.19
C ALA A 188 -31.22 -52.65 2.61
#